data_AF-A0A4S1FUH0-F1
#
_entry.id   AF-A0A4S1FUH0-F1
#
_cell.length_a   1.000
_cell.length_b   1.000
_cell.length_c   1.000
_cell.angle_alpha   90.00
_cell.angle_beta   90.00
_cell.angle_gamma   90.00
#
_symmetry.space_group_name_H-M   'P 1'
#
loop_
_entity.id
_entity.type
_entity.pdbx_description
1 polymer ?
#
loop_
_entity_poly.entity_id
_entity_poly.type
_entity_poly.pdbx_seq_one_letter_code
_entity_poly.pdbx_strand_id
1 'polypeptide(L)'
;LTSARALNDAVGDDFHESQIFRIDHYLGKETVQNLMALRFANALYEPLWNSAHIDHVQITVAETVGLEDRVTYYDKAGALRDMVQNHILQLLCLVAMETP
;
A
#
# COMPACT_ATOMS: atom_id res chain seq x y z
N LEU A 1 13.21 3.95 9.86
CA LEU A 1 13.49 2.52 9.71
C LEU A 1 13.86 1.87 11.05
N THR A 2 14.80 2.43 11.82
CA THR A 2 15.23 1.88 13.13
C THR A 2 14.08 1.55 14.07
N SER A 3 13.12 2.47 14.25
CA SER A 3 11.96 2.26 15.13
C SER A 3 11.05 1.12 14.66
N ALA A 4 10.81 0.99 13.36
CA ALA A 4 9.98 -0.07 12.80
C ALA A 4 10.64 -1.45 12.94
N ARG A 5 11.96 -1.53 12.79
CA ARG A 5 12.73 -2.77 13.04
C ARG A 5 12.64 -3.19 14.50
N ALA A 6 12.94 -2.26 15.42
CA ALA A 6 12.83 -2.53 16.86
C ALA A 6 11.43 -3.01 17.27
N LEU A 7 10.37 -2.43 16.70
CA LEU A 7 9.00 -2.89 16.93
C LEU A 7 8.75 -4.29 16.35
N ASN A 8 9.17 -4.55 15.11
CA ASN A 8 9.00 -5.85 14.48
C ASN A 8 9.76 -6.95 15.23
N ASP A 9 10.97 -6.66 15.70
CA ASP A 9 11.79 -7.60 16.48
C ASP A 9 11.09 -7.92 17.81
N ALA A 10 10.63 -6.89 18.53
CA ALA A 10 9.92 -7.07 19.80
C ALA A 10 8.60 -7.86 19.67
N VAL A 11 7.85 -7.68 18.57
CA VAL A 11 6.64 -8.49 18.32
C VAL A 11 7.02 -9.92 17.90
N GLY A 12 8.11 -10.07 17.13
CA GLY A 12 8.62 -11.35 16.65
C GLY A 12 9.21 -12.24 17.75
N ASP A 13 9.58 -11.67 18.89
CA ASP A 13 10.05 -12.42 20.07
C ASP A 13 8.92 -13.25 20.70
N ASP A 14 7.66 -12.79 20.59
CA ASP A 14 6.49 -13.43 21.22
C ASP A 14 5.56 -14.14 20.21
N PHE A 15 5.55 -13.73 18.94
CA PHE A 15 4.64 -14.25 17.92
C PHE A 15 5.38 -14.70 16.66
N HIS A 16 4.96 -15.83 16.09
CA HIS A 16 5.37 -16.19 14.74
C HIS A 16 4.73 -15.24 13.72
N GLU A 17 5.43 -14.95 12.62
CA GLU A 17 4.96 -14.01 11.60
C GLU A 17 3.58 -14.38 11.02
N SER A 18 3.23 -15.67 10.92
CA SER A 18 1.90 -16.12 10.49
C SER A 18 0.75 -15.76 11.45
N GLN A 19 1.06 -15.30 12.66
CA GLN A 19 0.12 -14.84 13.67
C GLN A 19 0.02 -13.29 13.71
N ILE A 20 0.85 -12.59 12.94
CA ILE A 20 0.95 -11.13 12.95
C ILE A 20 0.20 -10.54 11.74
N PHE A 21 -0.86 -9.79 12.01
CA PHE A 21 -1.67 -9.14 10.97
C PHE A 21 -1.47 -7.63 11.01
N ARG A 22 -0.49 -7.13 10.25
CA ARG A 22 -0.22 -5.68 10.13
C ARG A 22 -1.26 -5.05 9.20
N ILE A 23 -1.99 -4.08 9.71
CA ILE A 23 -3.14 -3.50 9.00
C ILE A 23 -2.69 -2.35 8.10
N ASP A 24 -3.08 -2.44 6.83
CA ASP A 24 -3.28 -1.30 5.96
C ASP A 24 -4.73 -1.34 5.47
N HIS A 25 -5.54 -0.37 5.88
CA HIS A 25 -6.96 -0.38 5.59
C HIS A 25 -7.30 -0.18 4.11
N TYR A 26 -6.37 0.31 3.29
CA TYR A 26 -6.57 0.39 1.83
C TYR A 26 -6.66 -1.01 1.21
N LEU A 27 -5.94 -2.00 1.76
CA LEU A 27 -6.00 -3.39 1.30
C LEU A 27 -7.37 -4.06 1.56
N GLY A 28 -8.18 -3.48 2.45
CA GLY A 28 -9.55 -3.90 2.71
C GLY A 28 -10.59 -3.30 1.75
N LYS A 29 -10.21 -2.34 0.90
CA LYS A 29 -11.14 -1.72 -0.05
C LYS A 29 -11.39 -2.66 -1.22
N GLU A 30 -12.65 -2.88 -1.57
CA GLU A 30 -13.07 -3.80 -2.63
C GLU A 30 -12.38 -3.52 -3.98
N THR A 31 -12.28 -2.25 -4.38
CA THR A 31 -11.62 -1.86 -5.63
C THR A 31 -10.12 -2.12 -5.63
N VAL A 32 -9.47 -2.10 -4.47
CA VAL A 32 -8.05 -2.43 -4.32
C VAL A 32 -7.84 -3.93 -4.47
N GLN A 33 -8.70 -4.75 -3.84
CA GLN A 33 -8.66 -6.21 -3.99
C GLN A 33 -8.92 -6.64 -5.44
N ASN A 34 -9.78 -5.92 -6.15
CA ASN A 34 -10.10 -6.20 -7.55
C ASN A 34 -8.92 -6.01 -8.51
N LEU A 35 -7.84 -5.33 -8.12
CA LEU A 35 -6.62 -5.22 -8.93
C LEU A 35 -6.02 -6.60 -9.26
N MET A 36 -6.05 -7.53 -8.30
CA MET A 36 -5.52 -8.89 -8.52
C MET A 36 -6.33 -9.63 -9.57
N ALA A 37 -7.67 -9.55 -9.48
CA ALA A 37 -8.55 -10.16 -10.48
C ALA A 37 -8.37 -9.52 -11.86
N LEU A 38 -8.31 -8.18 -11.91
CA LEU A 38 -8.11 -7.44 -13.16
C LEU A 38 -6.82 -7.87 -13.87
N ARG A 39 -5.71 -7.96 -13.14
CA ARG A 39 -4.38 -8.25 -13.71
C ARG A 39 -4.21 -9.72 -14.10
N PHE A 40 -4.64 -10.64 -13.23
CA PHE A 40 -4.22 -12.04 -13.34
C PHE A 40 -5.36 -13.00 -13.74
N ALA A 41 -6.62 -12.61 -13.61
CA ALA A 41 -7.75 -13.43 -14.03
C ALA A 41 -8.27 -13.08 -15.45
N ASN A 42 -7.59 -12.16 -16.15
CA ASN A 42 -7.99 -11.68 -17.46
C ASN A 42 -6.85 -11.84 -18.48
N ALA A 43 -6.96 -12.85 -19.35
CA ALA A 43 -5.99 -13.10 -20.42
C ALA A 43 -5.83 -11.93 -21.41
N LEU A 44 -6.80 -11.01 -21.47
CA LEU A 44 -6.71 -9.80 -22.27
C LEU A 44 -5.69 -8.79 -21.70
N TYR A 45 -5.59 -8.68 -20.38
CA TYR A 45 -4.76 -7.65 -19.73
C TYR A 45 -3.34 -8.13 -19.44
N GLU A 46 -3.13 -9.41 -19.20
CA GLU A 46 -1.82 -10.00 -18.94
C GLU A 46 -0.73 -9.56 -19.96
N PRO A 47 -0.90 -9.69 -21.30
CA PRO A 47 0.15 -9.33 -22.25
C PRO A 47 0.40 -7.81 -22.36
N LEU A 48 -0.56 -6.99 -21.90
CA LEU A 48 -0.48 -5.53 -21.94
C LEU A 48 0.14 -4.94 -20.66
N TRP A 49 0.28 -5.72 -19.59
CA TRP A 49 0.70 -5.21 -18.29
C TRP A 49 2.22 -5.11 -18.14
N ASN A 50 2.88 -4.38 -19.04
CA ASN A 50 4.33 -4.19 -19.05
C ASN A 50 4.74 -2.88 -19.75
N SER A 51 6.02 -2.50 -19.62
CA SER A 51 6.56 -1.25 -20.16
C SER A 51 6.57 -1.15 -21.69
N ALA A 52 6.31 -2.24 -22.43
CA ALA A 52 6.16 -2.16 -23.88
C ALA A 52 4.81 -1.57 -24.30
N HIS A 53 3.82 -1.58 -23.40
CA HIS A 53 2.45 -1.12 -23.66
C HIS A 53 1.99 -0.03 -22.70
N ILE A 54 2.56 0.04 -21.49
CA ILE A 54 2.25 1.06 -20.48
C ILE A 54 3.30 2.16 -20.53
N ASP A 55 2.86 3.38 -20.86
CA ASP A 55 3.69 4.59 -20.82
C ASP A 55 3.95 5.05 -19.38
N HIS A 56 2.90 5.18 -18.57
CA HIS A 56 3.02 5.52 -17.15
C HIS A 56 1.85 4.96 -16.33
N VAL A 57 2.07 4.88 -15.01
CA VAL A 57 1.01 4.63 -14.02
C VAL A 57 0.93 5.82 -13.08
N GLN A 58 -0.29 6.32 -12.86
CA GLN A 58 -0.56 7.38 -11.90
C GLN A 58 -1.39 6.82 -10.74
N ILE A 59 -0.91 7.01 -9.52
CA ILE A 59 -1.65 6.73 -8.28
C ILE A 59 -1.91 8.06 -7.59
N THR A 60 -3.18 8.42 -7.44
CA THR A 60 -3.60 9.68 -6.82
C THR A 60 -4.43 9.39 -5.59
N VAL A 61 -4.05 10.02 -4.47
CA VAL A 61 -4.90 10.12 -3.28
C VAL A 61 -5.03 11.59 -2.96
N ALA A 62 -6.25 12.11 -3.06
CA ALA A 62 -6.56 13.52 -2.86
C ALA A 62 -7.65 13.64 -1.79
N GLU A 63 -7.44 14.55 -0.86
CA GLU A 63 -8.37 14.85 0.23
C GLU A 63 -8.72 16.34 0.15
N THR A 64 -10.00 16.66 0.30
CA THR A 64 -10.47 18.05 0.42
C THR A 64 -10.50 18.53 1.87
N VAL A 65 -10.35 17.60 2.81
CA VAL A 65 -10.34 17.85 4.24
C VAL A 65 -8.97 18.35 4.67
N GLY A 66 -8.94 19.36 5.53
CA GLY A 66 -7.70 19.88 6.11
C GLY A 66 -7.17 19.00 7.25
N LEU A 67 -6.26 19.55 8.05
CA LEU A 67 -5.69 18.81 9.18
C LEU A 67 -6.66 18.65 10.37
N GLU A 68 -7.72 19.47 10.40
CA GLU A 68 -8.73 19.49 11.48
C GLU A 68 -8.06 19.41 12.86
N ASP A 69 -8.49 18.49 13.73
CA ASP A 69 -7.94 18.30 15.08
C ASP A 69 -6.62 17.49 15.10
N ARG A 70 -6.11 17.04 13.95
CA ARG A 70 -4.91 16.18 13.84
C ARG A 70 -3.60 16.94 13.61
N VAL A 71 -3.60 18.27 13.69
CA VAL A 71 -2.42 19.13 13.42
C VAL A 71 -1.16 18.63 14.14
N THR A 72 -1.24 18.35 15.45
CA THR A 72 -0.08 17.94 16.27
C THR A 72 0.53 16.60 15.84
N TYR A 73 -0.28 15.67 15.32
CA TYR A 73 0.20 14.42 14.75
C TYR A 73 0.78 14.65 13.36
N TYR A 74 0.06 15.38 12.52
CA TYR A 74 0.41 15.57 11.12
C TYR A 74 1.70 16.38 10.96
N ASP A 75 1.95 17.34 11.85
CA ASP A 75 3.19 18.13 11.89
C ASP A 75 4.46 17.26 11.99
N LYS A 76 4.36 16.10 12.67
CA LYS A 76 5.47 15.13 12.80
C LYS A 76 5.49 14.08 11.70
N ALA A 77 4.31 13.65 11.25
CA ALA A 77 4.17 12.59 10.27
C ALA A 77 4.37 13.08 8.83
N GLY A 78 3.62 14.12 8.45
CA GLY A 78 3.45 14.62 7.09
C GLY A 78 2.80 13.60 6.14
N ALA A 79 2.45 14.06 4.93
CA ALA A 79 1.85 13.21 3.89
C ALA A 79 2.69 11.96 3.57
N LEU A 80 4.02 12.05 3.68
CA LEU A 80 4.92 10.95 3.38
C LEU A 80 4.72 9.74 4.30
N ARG A 81 4.55 9.95 5.61
CA ARG A 81 4.31 8.85 6.56
C ARG A 81 2.83 8.51 6.69
N ASP A 82 1.95 9.50 6.53
CA ASP A 82 0.50 9.29 6.71
C ASP A 82 -0.12 8.54 5.52
N MET A 83 0.34 8.81 4.29
CA MET A 83 -0.29 8.30 3.05
C MET A 83 0.64 7.52 2.13
N VAL A 84 1.89 7.98 1.96
CA VAL A 84 2.77 7.42 0.93
C VAL A 84 3.38 6.10 1.36
N GLN A 85 3.98 6.05 2.55
CA GLN A 85 4.74 4.88 3.03
C GLN A 85 3.88 3.62 3.23
N ASN A 86 2.59 3.80 3.52
CA ASN A 86 1.60 2.76 3.71
C ASN A 86 0.76 2.58 2.43
N HIS A 87 -0.30 3.37 2.27
CA HIS A 87 -1.39 3.14 1.34
C HIS A 87 -0.94 3.19 -0.12
N ILE A 88 -0.21 4.23 -0.51
CA ILE A 88 0.23 4.38 -1.91
C ILE A 88 1.29 3.34 -2.26
N LEU A 89 2.21 3.03 -1.34
CA LEU A 89 3.20 1.99 -1.55
C LEU A 89 2.54 0.61 -1.71
N GLN A 90 1.51 0.29 -0.92
CA GLN A 90 0.74 -0.95 -1.07
C GLN A 90 0.03 -1.04 -2.42
N LEU A 91 -0.59 0.06 -2.89
CA LEU A 91 -1.19 0.11 -4.22
C LEU A 91 -0.14 -0.08 -5.33
N LEU A 92 1.02 0.56 -5.19
CA LEU A 92 2.13 0.38 -6.13
C LEU A 92 2.57 -1.08 -6.17
N CYS A 93 2.71 -1.76 -5.03
CA CYS A 93 3.04 -3.17 -4.98
C CYS A 93 2.01 -4.04 -5.71
N LEU A 94 0.71 -3.82 -5.49
CA LEU A 94 -0.35 -4.57 -6.17
C LEU A 94 -0.40 -4.31 -7.69
N VAL A 95 0.00 -3.12 -8.13
CA VAL A 95 0.07 -2.75 -9.54
C VAL A 95 1.33 -3.32 -10.22
N ALA A 96 2.45 -3.33 -9.52
CA ALA A 96 3.77 -3.60 -10.12
C ALA A 96 4.32 -5.00 -9.83
N MET A 97 3.73 -5.77 -8.90
CA MET A 97 4.18 -7.14 -8.61
C MET A 97 4.03 -8.04 -9.83
N GLU A 98 4.93 -9.01 -9.97
CA GLU A 98 4.77 -10.12 -10.92
C GLU A 98 3.54 -10.98 -10.57
N THR A 99 3.14 -11.85 -11.50
CA THR A 99 2.16 -12.89 -11.23
C THR A 99 2.65 -13.75 -10.06
N PRO A 100 1.85 -13.94 -9.00
CA PRO A 100 2.26 -14.66 -7.79
C PRO A 100 2.42 -16.17 -8.00
#